data_AF-A0A6C1T0D5-F1
#
_entry.id   AF-A0A6C1T0D5-F1
#
_cell.length_a   1.000
_cell.length_b   1.000
_cell.length_c   1.000
_cell.angle_alpha   90.00
_cell.angle_beta   90.00
_cell.angle_gamma   90.00
#
_symmetry.space_group_name_H-M   'P 1'
#
loop_
_entity.id
_entity.type
_entity.pdbx_description
1 polymer ?
#
loop_
_entity_poly.entity_id
_entity_poly.type
_entity_poly.pdbx_seq_one_letter_code
_entity_poly.pdbx_strand_id
1 'polypeptide(L)'
;MEPLKRKAAYIGLPLAVAMAAVASAWAILPACGLSGLPWTEHCPPTREPRAEGRLDHLAARRAALEAEVAALQRRVAALPICERPPPAAEPESPPPPLARQEPPAPPPPQPDIRQDQWDRRDVSLLEGCWDLDSNFETVQPGNVRHPVRSWSMCFDANGQGRQEFRAFRDQRPCSGGVRGQFSGTGDLNINFTENARCRPGGEIIRRNATCTLRPDGRAACTSIRQSDRLRQTFVLRRRQ
;
A
#
# COMPACT_ATOMS: atom_id res chain seq x y z
N MET A 1 9.35 80.45 -23.60
CA MET A 1 9.67 80.30 -22.15
C MET A 1 9.36 78.86 -21.76
N GLU A 2 10.34 77.97 -21.89
CA GLU A 2 10.18 76.55 -21.56
C GLU A 2 11.39 76.06 -20.74
N PRO A 3 11.37 76.22 -19.39
CA PRO A 3 12.26 75.41 -18.55
C PRO A 3 11.60 75.06 -17.20
N LEU A 4 10.45 74.38 -17.19
CA LEU A 4 9.84 73.91 -15.92
C LEU A 4 9.52 72.41 -15.87
N LYS A 5 9.49 71.70 -17.01
CA LYS A 5 9.14 70.26 -17.01
C LYS A 5 10.30 69.29 -16.69
N ARG A 6 11.57 69.74 -16.77
CA ARG A 6 12.73 68.85 -16.56
C ARG A 6 13.11 68.58 -15.09
N LYS A 7 12.67 69.41 -14.14
CA LYS A 7 13.03 69.24 -12.72
C LYS A 7 12.13 68.24 -11.96
N ALA A 8 10.91 67.99 -12.45
CA ALA A 8 10.00 67.01 -11.83
C ALA A 8 10.44 65.54 -12.05
N ALA A 9 11.11 65.25 -13.18
CA ALA A 9 11.54 63.89 -13.51
C ALA A 9 12.76 63.40 -12.68
N TYR A 10 13.62 64.31 -12.21
CA TYR A 10 14.82 63.95 -11.44
C TYR A 10 14.56 63.68 -9.95
N ILE A 11 13.41 64.11 -9.42
CA ILE A 11 13.02 63.88 -8.01
C ILE A 11 12.13 62.64 -7.88
N GLY A 12 11.36 62.30 -8.91
CA GLY A 12 10.47 61.13 -8.90
C GLY A 12 11.20 59.79 -8.90
N LEU A 13 12.32 59.69 -9.62
CA LEU A 13 13.10 58.45 -9.72
C LEU A 13 13.76 58.02 -8.39
N PRO A 14 14.50 58.88 -7.65
CA PRO A 14 15.07 58.47 -6.36
C PRO A 14 13.98 58.19 -5.31
N LEU A 15 12.84 58.89 -5.37
CA LEU A 15 11.71 58.64 -4.48
C LEU A 15 11.07 57.26 -4.73
N ALA A 16 10.90 56.88 -6.01
CA ALA A 16 10.37 55.58 -6.38
C ALA A 16 11.32 54.43 -5.99
N VAL A 17 12.63 54.60 -6.16
CA VAL A 17 13.63 53.60 -5.73
C VAL A 17 13.67 53.49 -4.20
N ALA A 18 13.59 54.61 -3.47
CA ALA A 18 13.53 54.59 -2.01
C ALA A 18 12.27 53.87 -1.50
N MET A 19 11.10 54.13 -2.11
CA MET A 19 9.87 53.43 -1.74
C MET A 19 9.92 51.93 -2.06
N ALA A 20 10.52 51.54 -3.19
CA ALA A 20 10.72 50.14 -3.53
C ALA A 20 11.67 49.43 -2.55
N ALA A 21 12.75 50.08 -2.12
CA ALA A 21 13.69 49.54 -1.13
C ALA A 21 13.04 49.35 0.25
N VAL A 22 12.23 50.32 0.70
CA VAL A 22 11.48 50.22 1.96
C VAL A 22 10.43 49.11 1.89
N ALA A 23 9.68 49.00 0.79
CA ALA A 23 8.70 47.93 0.60
C ALA A 23 9.35 46.53 0.59
N SER A 24 10.52 46.41 -0.04
CA SER A 24 11.29 45.17 -0.06
C SER A 24 11.81 44.80 1.33
N ALA A 25 12.33 45.78 2.09
CA ALA A 25 12.74 45.56 3.47
C ALA A 25 11.55 45.13 4.35
N TRP A 26 10.38 45.73 4.15
CA TRP A 26 9.15 45.39 4.87
C TRP A 26 8.66 43.97 4.58
N ALA A 27 8.82 43.49 3.34
CA ALA A 27 8.42 42.14 2.95
C ALA A 27 9.30 41.04 3.56
N ILE A 28 10.54 41.36 3.98
CA ILE A 28 11.48 40.38 4.55
C ILE A 28 11.33 40.27 6.09
N LEU A 29 10.78 41.29 6.76
CA LEU A 29 10.55 41.30 8.20
C LEU A 29 9.73 40.11 8.76
N PRO A 30 8.63 39.63 8.12
CA PRO A 30 7.89 38.48 8.64
C PRO A 30 8.67 37.16 8.60
N ALA A 31 9.74 37.06 7.81
CA ALA A 31 10.62 35.88 7.82
C ALA A 31 11.54 35.82 9.06
N CYS A 32 11.76 36.96 9.74
CA CYS A 32 12.65 37.06 10.89
C CYS A 32 11.91 37.07 12.24
N GLY A 33 10.59 36.86 12.28
CA GLY A 33 9.83 36.74 13.54
C GLY A 33 9.72 38.03 14.37
N LEU A 34 10.20 39.16 13.86
CA LEU A 34 10.08 40.48 14.50
C LEU A 34 8.74 41.12 14.11
N SER A 35 7.65 40.62 14.69
CA SER A 35 6.30 41.21 14.57
C SER A 35 5.77 41.58 15.96
N GLY A 36 6.34 42.66 16.52
CA GLY A 36 5.95 43.24 17.81
C GLY A 36 5.36 44.63 17.64
N LEU A 37 4.29 44.77 16.85
CA LEU A 37 3.49 46.00 16.75
C LEU A 37 2.07 45.75 17.31
N PRO A 38 1.52 46.70 18.10
CA PRO A 38 0.37 46.48 19.00
C PRO A 38 -1.01 46.35 18.33
N TRP A 39 -1.07 46.13 17.01
CA TRP A 39 -2.31 46.08 16.22
C TRP A 39 -2.55 44.75 15.50
N THR A 40 -1.72 43.74 15.70
CA THR A 40 -1.93 42.37 15.19
C THR A 40 -2.43 41.43 16.28
N GLU A 41 -3.62 41.71 16.82
CA GLU A 41 -4.40 40.78 17.68
C GLU A 41 -5.04 39.68 16.81
N HIS A 42 -4.23 38.91 16.07
CA HIS A 42 -4.70 37.75 15.29
C HIS A 42 -3.91 36.45 15.57
N CYS A 43 -3.04 36.45 16.57
CA CYS A 43 -2.59 35.20 17.19
C CYS A 43 -3.36 35.02 18.51
N PRO A 44 -4.33 34.09 18.59
CA PRO A 44 -4.99 33.83 19.85
C PRO A 44 -3.95 33.27 20.85
N PRO A 45 -3.86 33.83 22.07
CA PRO A 45 -2.95 33.32 23.09
C PRO A 45 -3.39 31.91 23.51
N THR A 46 -2.41 31.00 23.54
CA THR A 46 -2.33 29.76 24.33
C THR A 46 -3.61 28.90 24.44
N ARG A 47 -3.84 28.05 23.43
CA ARG A 47 -4.55 26.77 23.64
C ARG A 47 -3.57 25.64 23.96
N GLU A 48 -2.85 25.69 25.08
CA GLU A 48 -1.96 24.58 25.47
C GLU A 48 -2.32 23.70 26.69
N PRO A 49 -3.42 23.88 27.46
CA PRO A 49 -3.74 22.86 28.48
C PRO A 49 -4.22 21.53 27.88
N ARG A 50 -4.80 21.55 26.66
CA ARG A 50 -5.21 20.33 25.94
C ARG A 50 -4.05 19.59 25.26
N ALA A 51 -2.99 20.30 24.88
CA ALA A 51 -1.83 19.70 24.22
C ALA A 51 -0.97 18.96 25.25
N GLU A 52 -0.71 19.60 26.40
CA GLU A 52 -0.01 19.02 27.54
C GLU A 52 -0.77 17.81 28.11
N GLY A 53 -2.07 17.95 28.39
CA GLY A 53 -2.88 16.83 28.88
C GLY A 53 -2.93 15.63 27.92
N ARG A 54 -2.80 15.86 26.60
CA ARG A 54 -2.69 14.78 25.61
C ARG A 54 -1.33 14.09 25.66
N LEU A 55 -0.25 14.81 25.90
CA LEU A 55 1.09 14.24 26.05
C LEU A 55 1.18 13.40 27.32
N ASP A 56 0.68 13.91 28.45
CA ASP A 56 0.66 13.19 29.72
C ASP A 56 -0.17 11.90 29.62
N HIS A 57 -1.34 11.98 28.98
CA HIS A 57 -2.17 10.81 28.71
C HIS A 57 -1.45 9.77 27.83
N LEU A 58 -0.72 10.21 26.79
CA LEU A 58 0.05 9.30 25.93
C LEU A 58 1.24 8.68 26.67
N ALA A 59 1.93 9.44 27.52
CA ALA A 59 3.02 8.94 28.35
C ALA A 59 2.52 7.89 29.35
N ALA A 60 1.41 8.14 30.04
CA ALA A 60 0.78 7.19 30.95
C ALA A 60 0.35 5.91 30.23
N ARG A 61 -0.24 6.03 29.05
CA ARG A 61 -0.67 4.89 28.24
C ARG A 61 0.51 4.07 27.73
N ARG A 62 1.61 4.72 27.36
CA ARG A 62 2.86 4.05 26.97
C ARG A 62 3.43 3.23 28.14
N ALA A 63 3.53 3.84 29.33
CA ALA A 63 4.03 3.16 30.51
C ALA A 63 3.17 1.94 30.89
N ALA A 64 1.84 2.05 30.77
CA ALA A 64 0.92 0.94 31.01
C ALA A 64 1.12 -0.22 30.02
N LEU A 65 1.29 0.08 28.73
CA LEU A 65 1.56 -0.93 27.70
C LEU A 65 2.91 -1.62 27.90
N GLU A 66 3.95 -0.87 28.27
CA GLU A 66 5.27 -1.43 28.56
C GLU A 66 5.21 -2.39 29.77
N ALA A 67 4.44 -2.04 30.82
CA ALA A 67 4.20 -2.91 31.96
C ALA A 67 3.44 -4.19 31.59
N GLU A 68 2.44 -4.09 30.70
CA GLU A 68 1.67 -5.24 30.21
C GLU A 68 2.54 -6.21 29.39
N VAL A 69 3.40 -5.67 28.50
CA VAL A 69 4.37 -6.48 27.76
C VAL A 69 5.31 -7.22 28.70
N ALA A 70 5.85 -6.55 29.70
CA ALA A 70 6.74 -7.17 30.69
C ALA A 70 6.02 -8.26 31.52
N ALA A 71 4.73 -8.08 31.82
CA ALA A 71 3.93 -9.10 32.50
C ALA A 71 3.66 -10.32 31.59
N LEU A 72 3.32 -10.09 30.32
CA LEU A 72 3.11 -11.14 29.32
C LEU A 72 4.40 -11.93 29.04
N GLN A 73 5.54 -11.26 28.92
CA GLN A 73 6.83 -11.92 28.74
C GLN A 73 7.16 -12.84 29.92
N ARG A 74 6.92 -12.40 31.16
CA ARG A 74 7.07 -13.26 32.35
C ARG A 74 6.13 -14.46 32.31
N ARG A 75 4.87 -14.28 31.88
CA ARG A 75 3.92 -15.39 31.74
C ARG A 75 4.36 -16.40 30.69
N VAL A 76 4.84 -15.94 29.53
CA VAL A 76 5.37 -16.81 28.48
C VAL A 76 6.63 -17.54 28.94
N ALA A 77 7.53 -16.86 29.64
CA ALA A 77 8.73 -17.49 30.19
C ALA A 77 8.41 -18.52 31.29
N ALA A 78 7.26 -18.39 31.97
CA ALA A 78 6.77 -19.35 32.94
C ALA A 78 6.02 -20.53 32.30
N LEU A 79 5.76 -20.51 30.99
CA LEU A 79 5.16 -21.66 30.31
C LEU A 79 6.21 -22.78 30.21
N PRO A 80 5.83 -24.04 30.48
CA PRO A 80 6.72 -25.16 30.26
C PRO A 80 7.05 -25.26 28.77
N ILE A 81 8.34 -25.45 28.47
CA ILE A 81 8.75 -25.84 27.12
C ILE A 81 8.08 -27.19 26.84
N CYS A 82 7.33 -27.28 25.74
CA CYS A 82 6.85 -28.57 25.28
C CYS A 82 8.08 -29.42 24.96
N GLU A 83 8.32 -30.45 25.76
CA GLU A 83 9.31 -31.49 25.45
C GLU A 83 8.95 -32.04 24.07
N ARG A 84 9.85 -31.91 23.09
CA ARG A 84 9.68 -32.59 21.81
C ARG A 84 9.60 -34.08 22.15
N PRO A 85 8.52 -34.80 21.76
CA PRO A 85 8.43 -36.22 22.05
C PRO A 85 9.69 -36.91 21.52
N PRO A 86 10.27 -37.86 22.27
CA PRO A 86 11.46 -38.58 21.81
C PRO A 86 11.16 -39.17 20.43
N PRO A 87 12.13 -39.16 19.50
CA PRO A 87 11.94 -39.85 18.23
C PRO A 87 11.55 -41.28 18.55
N ALA A 88 10.40 -41.70 18.04
CA ALA A 88 9.94 -43.07 18.19
C ALA A 88 11.07 -43.99 17.72
N ALA A 89 11.43 -44.98 18.55
CA ALA A 89 12.41 -46.00 18.18
C ALA A 89 12.00 -46.58 16.83
N GLU A 90 12.89 -46.45 15.87
CA GLU A 90 12.72 -46.93 14.51
C GLU A 90 12.58 -48.45 14.57
N PRO A 91 11.45 -49.05 14.14
CA PRO A 91 11.33 -50.50 14.11
C PRO A 91 12.37 -51.06 13.13
N GLU A 92 13.07 -52.12 13.54
CA GLU A 92 14.06 -52.82 12.71
C GLU A 92 13.50 -53.07 11.31
N SER A 93 14.30 -52.68 10.32
CA SER A 93 13.94 -52.70 8.92
C SER A 93 13.60 -54.13 8.45
N PRO A 94 12.46 -54.31 7.74
CA PRO A 94 12.19 -55.58 7.08
C PRO A 94 13.21 -55.84 5.96
N PRO A 95 13.41 -57.12 5.56
CA PRO A 95 14.40 -57.48 4.54
C PRO A 95 14.17 -56.70 3.23
N PRO A 96 15.26 -56.41 2.48
CA PRO A 96 15.20 -55.50 1.35
C PRO A 96 14.19 -56.02 0.31
N PRO A 97 13.19 -55.21 -0.08
CA PRO A 97 12.32 -55.57 -1.18
C PRO A 97 13.14 -55.61 -2.47
N LEU A 98 12.92 -56.67 -3.27
CA LEU A 98 13.37 -56.75 -4.65
C LEU A 98 13.13 -55.41 -5.33
N ALA A 99 14.17 -54.85 -5.94
CA ALA A 99 14.21 -53.51 -6.53
C ALA A 99 12.88 -53.16 -7.21
N ARG A 100 12.02 -52.44 -6.48
CA ARG A 100 10.84 -51.84 -7.04
C ARG A 100 11.37 -50.71 -7.90
N GLN A 101 11.24 -50.84 -9.21
CA GLN A 101 11.50 -49.75 -10.14
C GLN A 101 10.72 -48.53 -9.61
N GLU A 102 11.46 -47.46 -9.31
CA GLU A 102 10.87 -46.19 -8.92
C GLU A 102 9.93 -45.79 -10.06
N PRO A 103 8.64 -45.53 -9.80
CA PRO A 103 7.75 -44.96 -10.81
C PRO A 103 8.44 -43.72 -11.39
N PRO A 104 8.43 -43.52 -12.72
CA PRO A 104 9.04 -42.35 -13.32
C PRO A 104 8.51 -41.11 -12.59
N ALA A 105 9.43 -40.23 -12.17
CA ALA A 105 9.09 -39.00 -11.49
C ALA A 105 7.94 -38.32 -12.23
N PRO A 106 6.87 -37.88 -11.53
CA PRO A 106 5.78 -37.18 -12.19
C PRO A 106 6.37 -36.05 -13.02
N PRO A 107 5.90 -35.85 -14.28
CA PRO A 107 6.38 -34.75 -15.10
C PRO A 107 6.29 -33.45 -14.28
N PRO A 108 7.29 -32.55 -14.42
CA PRO A 108 7.28 -31.30 -13.68
C PRO A 108 5.92 -30.63 -13.84
N PRO A 109 5.33 -30.09 -12.76
CA PRO A 109 4.02 -29.46 -12.82
C PRO A 109 4.04 -28.46 -13.98
N GLN A 110 3.15 -28.65 -14.95
CA GLN A 110 3.08 -27.74 -16.07
C GLN A 110 2.80 -26.33 -15.52
N PRO A 111 3.50 -25.29 -16.01
CA PRO A 111 3.25 -23.94 -15.53
C PRO A 111 1.79 -23.59 -15.82
N ASP A 112 1.09 -23.18 -14.75
CA ASP A 112 -0.33 -22.85 -14.77
C ASP A 112 -0.64 -21.71 -15.77
N ILE A 113 0.35 -20.82 -15.97
CA ILE A 113 0.34 -19.75 -16.96
C ILE A 113 1.33 -20.09 -18.08
N ARG A 114 0.86 -20.00 -19.32
CA ARG A 114 1.64 -20.27 -20.54
C ARG A 114 2.68 -19.17 -20.78
N GLN A 115 3.95 -19.50 -20.56
CA GLN A 115 5.10 -18.60 -20.78
C GLN A 115 5.13 -18.05 -22.23
N ASP A 116 4.88 -18.91 -23.22
CA ASP A 116 4.94 -18.53 -24.64
C ASP A 116 3.92 -17.43 -25.00
N GLN A 117 2.73 -17.46 -24.40
CA GLN A 117 1.71 -16.44 -24.60
C GLN A 117 2.05 -15.16 -23.83
N TRP A 118 2.66 -15.28 -22.65
CA TRP A 118 3.11 -14.13 -21.87
C TRP A 118 4.19 -13.35 -22.61
N ASP A 119 5.19 -14.04 -23.15
CA ASP A 119 6.31 -13.44 -23.88
C ASP A 119 5.82 -12.75 -25.16
N ARG A 120 4.81 -13.31 -25.83
CA ARG A 120 4.13 -12.70 -26.98
C ARG A 120 3.16 -11.58 -26.60
N ARG A 121 2.97 -11.31 -25.30
CA ARG A 121 2.06 -10.28 -24.78
C ARG A 121 0.61 -10.51 -25.24
N ASP A 122 0.24 -11.77 -25.36
CA ASP A 122 -1.07 -12.19 -25.83
C ASP A 122 -2.11 -11.95 -24.74
N VAL A 123 -3.01 -10.99 -24.96
CA VAL A 123 -4.05 -10.63 -23.98
C VAL A 123 -5.06 -11.76 -23.78
N SER A 124 -5.25 -12.63 -24.78
CA SER A 124 -6.14 -13.80 -24.65
C SER A 124 -5.65 -14.78 -23.58
N LEU A 125 -4.37 -14.72 -23.18
CA LEU A 125 -3.83 -15.44 -22.03
C LEU A 125 -4.58 -15.15 -20.73
N LEU A 126 -5.29 -14.03 -20.63
CA LEU A 126 -6.04 -13.70 -19.42
C LEU A 126 -7.38 -14.44 -19.35
N GLU A 127 -7.94 -14.90 -20.47
CA GLU A 127 -9.30 -15.42 -20.58
C GLU A 127 -9.57 -16.56 -19.59
N GLY A 128 -10.59 -16.41 -18.76
CA GLY A 128 -10.90 -17.33 -17.66
C GLY A 128 -10.59 -16.72 -16.30
N CYS A 129 -10.62 -17.55 -15.25
CA CYS A 129 -10.48 -17.09 -13.88
C CYS A 129 -9.06 -17.30 -13.32
N TRP A 130 -8.65 -16.34 -12.51
CA TRP A 130 -7.37 -16.29 -11.82
C TRP A 130 -7.63 -16.15 -10.33
N ASP A 131 -6.89 -16.89 -9.51
CA ASP A 131 -7.03 -16.91 -8.07
C ASP A 131 -5.82 -16.29 -7.37
N LEU A 132 -6.09 -15.64 -6.25
CA LEU A 132 -5.06 -15.23 -5.30
C LEU A 132 -4.38 -16.46 -4.70
N ASP A 133 -3.06 -16.47 -4.76
CA ASP A 133 -2.19 -17.57 -4.33
C ASP A 133 -1.16 -17.13 -3.29
N SER A 134 -1.41 -15.99 -2.66
CA SER A 134 -0.62 -15.44 -1.56
C SER A 134 -1.53 -14.88 -0.49
N ASN A 135 -1.01 -14.70 0.73
CA ASN A 135 -1.71 -13.90 1.73
C ASN A 135 -1.85 -12.46 1.22
N PHE A 136 -3.05 -11.90 1.35
CA PHE A 136 -3.33 -10.52 0.96
C PHE A 136 -4.23 -9.86 2.01
N GLU A 137 -4.09 -8.55 2.17
CA GLU A 137 -4.90 -7.76 3.10
C GLU A 137 -5.45 -6.54 2.40
N THR A 138 -6.72 -6.19 2.67
CA THR A 138 -7.20 -4.84 2.39
C THR A 138 -6.74 -3.91 3.50
N VAL A 139 -6.24 -2.73 3.14
CA VAL A 139 -5.94 -1.65 4.08
C VAL A 139 -7.03 -0.58 3.96
N GLN A 140 -7.68 -0.19 5.03
CA GLN A 140 -8.64 0.91 5.06
C GLN A 140 -7.96 2.23 5.45
N PRO A 141 -8.63 3.39 5.27
CA PRO A 141 -8.20 4.64 5.88
C PRO A 141 -7.91 4.44 7.38
N GLY A 142 -6.84 5.05 7.89
CA GLY A 142 -6.39 4.87 9.27
C GLY A 142 -5.55 3.60 9.51
N ASN A 143 -5.01 2.99 8.45
CA ASN A 143 -4.11 1.82 8.50
C ASN A 143 -4.73 0.55 9.10
N VAL A 144 -6.06 0.43 9.09
CA VAL A 144 -6.75 -0.78 9.54
C VAL A 144 -6.61 -1.87 8.47
N ARG A 145 -6.03 -3.02 8.84
CA ARG A 145 -5.77 -4.15 7.94
C ARG A 145 -6.80 -5.25 8.14
N HIS A 146 -7.28 -5.82 7.05
CA HIS A 146 -8.17 -6.98 7.07
C HIS A 146 -7.70 -8.02 6.07
N PRO A 147 -7.62 -9.31 6.47
CA PRO A 147 -7.22 -10.36 5.56
C PRO A 147 -8.27 -10.54 4.45
N VAL A 148 -7.79 -10.84 3.25
CA VAL A 148 -8.61 -11.28 2.13
C VAL A 148 -8.49 -12.79 2.05
N ARG A 149 -9.60 -13.49 2.29
CA ARG A 149 -9.61 -14.97 2.36
C ARG A 149 -9.72 -15.63 0.99
N SER A 150 -10.47 -15.02 0.10
CA SER A 150 -10.67 -15.49 -1.25
C SER A 150 -10.68 -14.27 -2.15
N TRP A 151 -9.94 -14.32 -3.24
CA TRP A 151 -9.98 -13.31 -4.28
C TRP A 151 -9.73 -13.95 -5.62
N SER A 152 -10.64 -13.68 -6.55
CA SER A 152 -10.55 -14.13 -7.92
C SER A 152 -10.86 -13.04 -8.91
N MET A 153 -10.30 -13.16 -10.10
CA MET A 153 -10.45 -12.23 -11.20
C MET A 153 -10.72 -13.05 -12.46
N CYS A 154 -11.85 -12.82 -13.12
CA CYS A 154 -12.19 -13.52 -14.35
C CYS A 154 -12.19 -12.53 -15.51
N PHE A 155 -11.47 -12.86 -16.59
CA PHE A 155 -11.32 -12.03 -17.77
C PHE A 155 -11.91 -12.70 -19.01
N ASP A 156 -12.33 -11.89 -19.97
CA ASP A 156 -12.63 -12.30 -21.34
C ASP A 156 -11.36 -12.31 -22.22
N ALA A 157 -11.50 -12.75 -23.46
CA ALA A 157 -10.41 -12.79 -24.44
C ALA A 157 -9.80 -11.42 -24.78
N ASN A 158 -10.49 -10.32 -24.46
CA ASN A 158 -10.03 -8.94 -24.66
C ASN A 158 -9.41 -8.35 -23.39
N GLY A 159 -9.26 -9.15 -22.33
CA GLY A 159 -8.71 -8.72 -21.04
C GLY A 159 -9.67 -7.87 -20.21
N GLN A 160 -10.95 -7.77 -20.57
CA GLN A 160 -11.96 -7.15 -19.70
C GLN A 160 -12.46 -8.18 -18.70
N GLY A 161 -12.68 -7.77 -17.46
CA GLY A 161 -13.01 -8.73 -16.43
C GLY A 161 -13.70 -8.15 -15.22
N ARG A 162 -13.98 -9.06 -14.29
CA ARG A 162 -14.57 -8.76 -12.99
C ARG A 162 -13.79 -9.47 -11.90
N GLN A 163 -13.59 -8.77 -10.79
CA GLN A 163 -13.02 -9.36 -9.59
C GLN A 163 -14.10 -9.60 -8.54
N GLU A 164 -13.90 -10.65 -7.75
CA GLU A 164 -14.72 -10.99 -6.61
C GLU A 164 -13.83 -11.42 -5.45
N PHE A 165 -14.11 -10.91 -4.25
CA PHE A 165 -13.34 -11.26 -3.07
C PHE A 165 -14.13 -11.11 -1.77
N ARG A 166 -13.60 -11.71 -0.71
CA ARG A 166 -14.13 -11.61 0.66
C ARG A 166 -13.15 -10.80 1.48
N ALA A 167 -13.57 -9.62 1.94
CA ALA A 167 -12.73 -8.72 2.73
C ALA A 167 -13.40 -8.38 4.08
N PHE A 168 -12.75 -7.52 4.87
CA PHE A 168 -13.21 -7.09 6.20
C PHE A 168 -13.25 -8.23 7.23
N ARG A 169 -13.48 -7.92 8.51
CA ARG A 169 -13.58 -8.95 9.56
C ARG A 169 -14.78 -9.88 9.35
N ASP A 170 -15.87 -9.37 8.78
CA ASP A 170 -17.12 -10.09 8.52
C ASP A 170 -17.09 -10.88 7.19
N GLN A 171 -15.96 -10.91 6.48
CA GLN A 171 -15.81 -11.62 5.20
C GLN A 171 -16.89 -11.26 4.17
N ARG A 172 -17.27 -9.99 4.15
CA ARG A 172 -18.31 -9.53 3.24
C ARG A 172 -17.87 -9.64 1.78
N PRO A 173 -18.79 -10.04 0.88
CA PRO A 173 -18.49 -10.11 -0.55
C PRO A 173 -18.29 -8.72 -1.14
N CYS A 174 -17.22 -8.57 -1.91
CA CYS A 174 -16.86 -7.38 -2.66
C CYS A 174 -16.66 -7.73 -4.13
N SER A 175 -17.01 -6.81 -5.03
CA SER A 175 -16.84 -7.00 -6.47
C SER A 175 -16.58 -5.70 -7.21
N GLY A 176 -15.90 -5.77 -8.36
CA GLY A 176 -15.62 -4.61 -9.22
C GLY A 176 -14.97 -4.99 -10.54
N GLY A 177 -15.03 -4.09 -11.52
CA GLY A 177 -14.46 -4.26 -12.85
C GLY A 177 -12.94 -4.17 -12.88
N VAL A 178 -12.32 -5.00 -13.71
CA VAL A 178 -10.87 -5.03 -13.94
C VAL A 178 -10.58 -5.11 -15.44
N ARG A 179 -9.42 -4.61 -15.85
CA ARG A 179 -8.91 -4.74 -17.21
C ARG A 179 -7.44 -5.09 -17.18
N GLY A 180 -7.07 -6.20 -17.81
CA GLY A 180 -5.69 -6.62 -18.00
C GLY A 180 -5.18 -6.24 -19.38
N GLN A 181 -3.94 -5.75 -19.46
CA GLN A 181 -3.28 -5.44 -20.71
C GLN A 181 -1.77 -5.49 -20.55
N PHE A 182 -1.06 -6.02 -21.55
CA PHE A 182 0.40 -5.97 -21.56
C PHE A 182 0.92 -4.57 -21.92
N SER A 183 1.95 -4.13 -21.22
CA SER A 183 2.71 -2.93 -21.57
C SER A 183 3.62 -3.17 -22.77
N GLY A 184 4.14 -2.08 -23.34
CA GLY A 184 5.23 -2.15 -24.32
C GLY A 184 6.53 -2.76 -23.77
N THR A 185 6.70 -2.81 -22.45
CA THR A 185 7.84 -3.43 -21.76
C THR A 185 7.68 -4.93 -21.50
N GLY A 186 6.47 -5.48 -21.71
CA GLY A 186 6.18 -6.90 -21.49
C GLY A 186 5.59 -7.24 -20.12
N ASP A 187 5.35 -6.24 -19.27
CA ASP A 187 4.68 -6.44 -17.99
C ASP A 187 3.16 -6.49 -18.20
N LEU A 188 2.47 -7.34 -17.44
CA LEU A 188 1.01 -7.34 -17.41
C LEU A 188 0.52 -6.24 -16.47
N ASN A 189 -0.21 -5.26 -16.98
CA ASN A 189 -0.90 -4.26 -16.18
C ASN A 189 -2.35 -4.66 -15.94
N ILE A 190 -2.76 -4.71 -14.68
CA ILE A 190 -4.15 -4.91 -14.26
C ILE A 190 -4.67 -3.59 -13.70
N ASN A 191 -5.58 -2.96 -14.43
CA ASN A 191 -6.29 -1.76 -14.03
C ASN A 191 -7.60 -2.14 -13.32
N PHE A 192 -7.80 -1.63 -12.10
CA PHE A 192 -9.05 -1.79 -11.38
C PHE A 192 -9.90 -0.58 -11.75
N THR A 193 -10.85 -0.79 -12.65
CA THR A 193 -11.55 0.29 -13.37
C THR A 193 -12.38 1.18 -12.44
N GLU A 194 -12.81 0.63 -11.31
CA GLU A 194 -13.71 1.25 -10.34
C GLU A 194 -13.40 0.81 -8.90
N ASN A 195 -13.96 1.51 -7.91
CA ASN A 195 -13.92 1.03 -6.53
C ASN A 195 -14.71 -0.28 -6.42
N ALA A 196 -14.16 -1.26 -5.71
CA ALA A 196 -14.88 -2.50 -5.49
C ALA A 196 -15.98 -2.27 -4.44
N ARG A 197 -17.21 -2.58 -4.80
CA ARG A 197 -18.40 -2.42 -3.94
C ARG A 197 -18.58 -3.65 -3.08
N CYS A 198 -18.78 -3.45 -1.78
CA CYS A 198 -18.97 -4.51 -0.81
C CYS A 198 -20.42 -4.54 -0.30
N ARG A 199 -20.93 -5.72 0.08
CA ARG A 199 -22.31 -5.89 0.56
C ARG A 199 -22.36 -6.56 1.94
N PRO A 200 -23.11 -6.02 2.93
CA PRO A 200 -23.92 -4.80 2.88
C PRO A 200 -23.12 -3.49 3.11
N GLY A 201 -22.80 -2.76 2.04
CA GLY A 201 -22.15 -1.45 2.10
C GLY A 201 -20.62 -1.50 2.18
N GLY A 202 -20.01 -0.32 2.08
CA GLY A 202 -18.55 -0.14 2.04
C GLY A 202 -17.97 -0.31 0.64
N GLU A 203 -16.79 0.27 0.45
CA GLU A 203 -16.03 0.21 -0.79
C GLU A 203 -14.55 0.00 -0.52
N ILE A 204 -13.87 -0.68 -1.45
CA ILE A 204 -12.41 -0.77 -1.48
C ILE A 204 -11.91 0.10 -2.64
N ILE A 205 -11.07 1.07 -2.31
CA ILE A 205 -10.51 2.02 -3.26
C ILE A 205 -9.75 1.28 -4.36
N ARG A 206 -9.99 1.69 -5.61
CA ARG A 206 -9.32 1.15 -6.79
C ARG A 206 -7.79 1.34 -6.78
N ARG A 207 -7.12 0.49 -7.53
CA ARG A 207 -5.66 0.40 -7.61
C ARG A 207 -5.24 0.01 -9.02
N ASN A 208 -3.96 0.16 -9.33
CA ASN A 208 -3.38 -0.46 -10.53
C ASN A 208 -2.33 -1.45 -10.06
N ALA A 209 -2.23 -2.59 -10.74
CA ALA A 209 -1.19 -3.57 -10.49
C ALA A 209 -0.35 -3.80 -11.74
N THR A 210 0.94 -4.02 -11.54
CA THR A 210 1.87 -4.48 -12.57
C THR A 210 2.39 -5.84 -12.15
N CYS A 211 2.36 -6.79 -13.07
CA CYS A 211 2.63 -8.20 -12.82
C CYS A 211 3.73 -8.71 -13.75
N THR A 212 4.54 -9.63 -13.22
CA THR A 212 5.54 -10.39 -13.96
C THR A 212 5.29 -11.88 -13.78
N LEU A 213 5.59 -12.67 -14.82
CA LEU A 213 5.50 -14.13 -14.74
C LEU A 213 6.72 -14.68 -14.01
N ARG A 214 6.48 -15.53 -13.03
CA ARG A 214 7.51 -16.27 -12.29
C ARG A 214 7.81 -17.60 -12.97
N PRO A 215 9.01 -18.18 -12.75
CA PRO A 215 9.37 -19.49 -13.30
C PRO A 215 8.46 -20.65 -12.84
N ASP A 216 7.74 -20.49 -11.73
CA ASP A 216 6.79 -21.46 -11.19
C ASP A 216 5.39 -21.36 -11.84
N GLY A 217 5.23 -20.57 -12.90
CA GLY A 217 3.97 -20.42 -13.62
C GLY A 217 2.95 -19.55 -12.91
N ARG A 218 3.36 -18.74 -11.92
CA ARG A 218 2.49 -17.79 -11.18
C ARG A 218 2.81 -16.35 -11.56
N ALA A 219 1.83 -15.45 -11.48
CA ALA A 219 2.05 -14.03 -11.73
C ALA A 219 2.33 -13.28 -10.41
N ALA A 220 3.53 -12.72 -10.25
CA ALA A 220 3.86 -11.83 -9.14
C ALA A 220 3.43 -10.40 -9.46
N CYS A 221 2.55 -9.84 -8.65
CA CYS A 221 1.95 -8.54 -8.88
C CYS A 221 2.32 -7.54 -7.77
N THR A 222 2.55 -6.30 -8.18
CA THR A 222 2.67 -5.16 -7.28
C THR A 222 1.56 -4.15 -7.60
N SER A 223 0.67 -3.92 -6.64
CA SER A 223 -0.37 -2.90 -6.74
C SER A 223 -0.01 -1.61 -6.03
N ILE A 224 -0.51 -0.51 -6.59
CA ILE A 224 -0.44 0.84 -6.03
C ILE A 224 -1.86 1.38 -5.97
N ARG A 225 -2.33 1.71 -4.76
CA ARG A 225 -3.61 2.39 -4.57
C ARG A 225 -3.51 3.83 -5.02
N GLN A 226 -4.51 4.32 -5.75
CA GLN A 226 -4.41 5.64 -6.39
C GLN A 226 -4.47 6.80 -5.40
N SER A 227 -5.22 6.67 -4.30
CA SER A 227 -5.47 7.78 -3.36
C SER A 227 -4.26 8.19 -2.53
N ASP A 228 -3.46 7.22 -2.08
CA ASP A 228 -2.38 7.41 -1.11
C ASP A 228 -1.09 6.70 -1.50
N ARG A 229 -1.03 6.17 -2.73
CA ARG A 229 0.11 5.42 -3.28
C ARG A 229 0.53 4.21 -2.44
N LEU A 230 -0.37 3.68 -1.59
CA LEU A 230 -0.07 2.49 -0.80
C LEU A 230 0.30 1.33 -1.74
N ARG A 231 1.49 0.76 -1.51
CA ARG A 231 2.02 -0.35 -2.29
C ARG A 231 1.73 -1.68 -1.59
N GLN A 232 1.23 -2.65 -2.33
CA GLN A 232 1.00 -4.01 -1.83
C GLN A 232 1.33 -5.05 -2.90
N THR A 233 1.93 -6.16 -2.50
CA THR A 233 2.26 -7.27 -3.38
C THR A 233 1.28 -8.43 -3.21
N PHE A 234 1.07 -9.20 -4.27
CA PHE A 234 0.28 -10.43 -4.26
C PHE A 234 0.71 -11.35 -5.40
N VAL A 235 0.35 -12.63 -5.31
CA VAL A 235 0.61 -13.62 -6.35
C VAL A 235 -0.71 -14.14 -6.88
N LEU A 236 -0.83 -14.25 -8.20
CA LEU A 236 -1.96 -14.87 -8.87
C LEU A 236 -1.55 -16.19 -9.51
N ARG A 237 -2.49 -17.11 -9.57
CA ARG A 237 -2.42 -18.34 -10.36
C ARG A 237 -3.67 -18.50 -11.22
N ARG A 238 -3.62 -19.36 -12.24
CA ARG A 238 -4.81 -19.71 -13.02
C ARG A 238 -5.71 -20.62 -12.18
N ARG A 239 -7.02 -20.51 -12.38
CA ARG A 239 -7.99 -21.44 -11.81
C ARG A 239 -8.15 -22.59 -12.79
N GLN A 240 -7.78 -23.80 -12.36
CA GLN A 240 -7.93 -25.05 -13.11
C GLN A 240 -9.38 -25.52 -13.11
#